data_AF-A0A3D5PIK0-F1
#
_entry.id   AF-A0A3D5PIK0-F1
#
_cell.length_a   1.000
_cell.length_b   1.000
_cell.length_c   1.000
_cell.angle_alpha   90.00
_cell.angle_beta   90.00
_cell.angle_gamma   90.00
#
_symmetry.space_group_name_H-M   'P 1'
#
loop_
_entity.id
_entity.type
_entity.pdbx_description
1 polymer ?
#
loop_
_entity_poly.entity_id
_entity_poly.type
_entity_poly.pdbx_seq_one_letter_code
_entity_poly.pdbx_strand_id
1 'polypeptide(L)' 'NTTKGFGFIAPDGGSKDVFVHISAVERSGLTGLADNQKVTFDIEPGRDGREAAINIALA' A
#
# COMPACT_ATOMS: atom_id res chain seq x y z
N ASN A 1 10.48 -0.29 -13.41
CA ASN A 1 11.59 -0.89 -12.63
C ASN A 1 10.98 -1.79 -11.55
N THR A 2 10.58 -3.00 -11.94
CA THR A 2 9.90 -4.02 -11.10
C THR A 2 10.78 -4.55 -9.97
N THR A 3 12.03 -4.10 -9.90
CA THR A 3 13.09 -4.57 -8.98
C THR A 3 12.98 -4.03 -7.55
N LYS A 4 12.01 -3.16 -7.27
CA LYS A 4 11.95 -2.44 -6.00
C LYS A 4 10.89 -2.96 -5.04
N GLY A 5 9.87 -3.72 -5.50
CA GLY A 5 8.91 -4.37 -4.61
C GLY A 5 8.20 -3.42 -3.63
N PHE A 6 8.03 -2.17 -4.01
CA PHE A 6 7.29 -1.18 -3.22
C PHE A 6 6.51 -0.26 -4.15
N GLY A 7 5.43 0.30 -3.61
CA GLY A 7 4.58 1.27 -4.27
C GLY A 7 4.13 2.34 -3.27
N PHE A 8 3.29 3.23 -3.75
CA PHE A 8 2.66 4.27 -2.93
C PHE A 8 1.17 4.26 -3.23
N ILE A 9 0.36 4.36 -2.20
CA ILE A 9 -1.08 4.49 -2.33
C ILE A 9 -1.43 5.94 -1.97
N ALA A 10 -2.11 6.61 -2.89
CA ALA A 10 -2.64 7.94 -2.68
C ALA A 10 -4.07 7.82 -2.12
N PRO A 11 -4.31 8.15 -0.84
CA PRO A 11 -5.66 8.17 -0.30
C PRO A 11 -6.48 9.32 -0.89
N ASP A 12 -7.76 9.06 -1.15
CA ASP A 12 -8.72 10.01 -1.77
C ASP A 12 -8.88 11.32 -0.96
N GLY A 13 -8.55 11.28 0.33
CA GLY A 13 -8.56 12.43 1.24
C GLY A 13 -7.40 13.42 1.08
N GLY A 14 -6.54 13.27 0.05
CA GLY A 14 -5.39 14.16 -0.18
C GLY A 14 -4.32 14.07 0.92
N SER A 15 -4.31 12.97 1.68
CA SER A 15 -3.29 12.73 2.70
C SER A 15 -1.98 12.29 2.05
N LYS A 16 -0.92 12.35 2.85
CA LYS A 16 0.45 12.00 2.46
C LYS A 16 0.50 10.62 1.80
N ASP A 17 1.32 10.47 0.77
CA ASP A 17 1.48 9.18 0.08
C ASP A 17 1.83 8.08 1.09
N VAL A 18 1.01 7.04 1.14
CA VAL A 18 1.19 5.93 2.08
C VAL A 18 2.10 4.92 1.43
N PHE A 19 3.19 4.59 2.11
CA PHE A 19 4.16 3.64 1.61
C PHE A 19 3.58 2.22 1.69
N VAL A 20 3.59 1.50 0.57
CA VAL A 20 3.16 0.10 0.51
C VAL A 20 4.30 -0.79 0.03
N HIS A 21 4.55 -1.87 0.75
CA HIS A 21 5.47 -2.91 0.30
C HIS A 21 4.72 -3.97 -0.51
N ILE A 22 5.33 -4.49 -1.58
CA ILE A 22 4.77 -5.61 -2.36
C ILE A 22 4.50 -6.80 -1.43
N SER A 23 5.35 -6.99 -0.41
CA SER A 23 5.18 -8.04 0.59
C SER A 23 3.87 -7.91 1.39
N ALA A 24 3.35 -6.70 1.59
CA ALA A 24 2.06 -6.48 2.26
C ALA A 24 0.89 -6.82 1.31
N VAL A 25 1.03 -6.49 0.03
CA VAL A 25 0.07 -6.84 -1.03
C VAL A 25 0.02 -8.35 -1.20
N GLU A 26 1.19 -9.00 -1.34
CA GLU A 26 1.35 -10.45 -1.43
C GLU A 26 0.84 -11.18 -0.18
N ARG A 27 1.09 -10.64 1.02
CA ARG A 27 0.52 -11.19 2.27
C ARG A 27 -0.99 -11.22 2.28
N SER A 28 -1.60 -10.26 1.60
CA SER A 28 -3.05 -10.16 1.49
C SER A 28 -3.61 -11.07 0.40
N GLY A 29 -2.76 -11.89 -0.24
CA GLY A 29 -3.14 -12.78 -1.33
C GLY A 29 -3.26 -12.07 -2.68
N LEU A 30 -2.83 -10.80 -2.76
CA LEU A 30 -2.85 -10.01 -3.97
C LEU A 30 -1.48 -10.11 -4.64
N THR A 31 -1.45 -10.50 -5.91
CA THR A 31 -0.20 -10.60 -6.68
C THR A 31 0.31 -9.24 -7.16
N GLY A 32 -0.47 -8.19 -6.96
CA GLY A 32 -0.18 -6.82 -7.35
C GLY A 32 -1.41 -5.94 -7.21
N LEU A 33 -1.20 -4.63 -7.31
CA LEU A 33 -2.25 -3.65 -7.47
C LEU A 33 -2.27 -3.23 -8.95
N ALA A 34 -3.41 -3.36 -9.61
CA ALA A 34 -3.60 -2.80 -10.94
C ALA A 34 -3.69 -1.26 -10.85
N ASP A 35 -3.36 -0.58 -11.95
CA ASP A 35 -3.58 0.85 -12.06
C ASP A 35 -5.09 1.16 -11.91
N ASN A 36 -5.42 2.22 -11.15
CA ASN A 36 -6.79 2.60 -10.79
C ASN A 36 -7.58 1.57 -9.95
N GLN A 37 -6.92 0.57 -9.37
CA GLN A 37 -7.60 -0.39 -8.50
C GLN A 37 -7.91 0.22 -7.14
N LYS A 38 -9.20 0.24 -6.77
CA LYS A 38 -9.62 0.64 -5.43
C LYS A 38 -9.30 -0.49 -4.45
N VAL A 39 -8.52 -0.17 -3.44
CA VAL A 39 -8.18 -1.07 -2.37
C VAL A 39 -8.40 -0.40 -1.02
N THR A 40 -8.82 -1.19 -0.06
CA THR A 40 -8.84 -0.83 1.35
C THR A 40 -7.53 -1.24 1.98
N PHE A 41 -6.99 -0.38 2.83
CA PHE A 41 -5.75 -0.62 3.57
C PHE A 41 -5.86 0.08 4.90
N ASP A 42 -5.20 -0.48 5.91
CA ASP A 42 -5.01 0.16 7.19
C ASP A 42 -3.69 0.93 7.18
N ILE A 43 -3.67 2.08 7.86
CA ILE A 43 -2.47 2.90 7.98
C ILE A 43 -1.92 2.69 9.39
N GLU A 44 -0.71 2.14 9.48
CA GLU A 44 0.03 2.08 10.75
C GLU A 44 1.22 3.03 10.75
N PRO A 45 1.48 3.73 11.87
CA PRO A 45 2.69 4.53 12.03
C PRO A 45 3.91 3.59 12.10
N GLY A 46 4.73 3.62 11.04
CA GLY A 46 5.96 2.84 10.98
C GLY A 46 7.04 3.38 11.92
N ARG A 47 8.00 2.51 12.24
CA ARG A 47 9.14 2.78 13.14
C ARG A 47 10.00 3.99 12.73
N ASP A 48 9.93 4.38 11.46
CA ASP A 48 10.67 5.49 10.84
C ASP A 48 9.88 6.82 10.85
N GLY A 49 8.72 6.86 11.52
CA GLY A 49 7.82 8.02 11.51
C GLY A 49 7.06 8.21 10.19
N ARG A 50 7.08 7.20 9.30
CA ARG A 50 6.33 7.16 8.05
C ARG A 50 5.13 6.24 8.19
N GLU A 51 4.02 6.64 7.61
CA GLU A 51 2.81 5.85 7.50
C GLU A 51 3.02 4.70 6.51
N ALA A 52 2.72 3.48 6.95
CA ALA A 52 2.82 2.27 6.15
C ALA A 52 1.43 1.64 5.98
N ALA A 53 1.12 1.23 4.75
CA ALA A 53 -0.11 0.51 4.44
C ALA A 53 0.03 -0.96 4.85
N ILE A 54 -0.90 -1.43 5.67
CA ILE A 54 -1.04 -2.82 6.11
C ILE A 54 -2.45 -3.34 5.76
N ASN A 55 -2.65 -4.66 5.81
CA ASN A 55 -3.94 -5.32 5.55
C ASN A 55 -4.63 -4.83 4.26
N ILE A 56 -3.98 -5.02 3.12
CA ILE A 56 -4.46 -4.49 1.85
C ILE A 56 -5.51 -5.43 1.27
N ALA A 57 -6.77 -5.00 1.23
CA ALA A 57 -7.86 -5.76 0.66
C ALA A 57 -8.41 -5.06 -0.59
N LEU A 58 -8.99 -5.84 -1.50
CA LEU A 58 -9.77 -5.27 -2.59
C LEU A 58 -11.02 -4.63 -1.99
N ALA A 59 -11.27 -3.36 -2.36
CA ALA A 59 -12.47 -2.63 -1.94
C ALA A 59 -13.70 -3.08 -2.74
#